data_AF-A0A355BYL8-F1
#
_entry.id   AF-A0A355BYL8-F1
#
_cell.length_a   1.000
_cell.length_b   1.000
_cell.length_c   1.000
_cell.angle_alpha   90.00
_cell.angle_beta   90.00
_cell.angle_gamma   90.00
#
_symmetry.space_group_name_H-M   'P 1'
#
loop_
_entity.id
_entity.type
_entity.pdbx_description
1 polymer ?
#
loop_
_entity_poly.entity_id
_entity_poly.type
_entity_poly.pdbx_seq_one_letter_code
_entity_poly.pdbx_strand_id
1 'polypeptide(L)'
;AQPAPISEAAWLAPGADLVAFLTTAPEECLAAPQDDDARYSLAIGRVAFRSPFLLGGQAARGRLSCSACHVSGRANPDFFVEGMSSAPGTADVTTSLFSKVREDHMLNARPIPDLVDHAARAQTGHGLKEFIESAVTDEFQGVAPPRAVVDGLVAYVGSLQSSACRGDVIRRSPRRDMRHVARALELADEALARGEGAVADVALVAAQSELGRIAERYPYSPARREELAALARHVAGARAIAPEAPKGARVRIGEAAISATHLAFALDRDRAGSLYDPATATAWLARAAAPRD
;
A
#
# COMPACT_ATOMS: atom_id res chain seq x y z
N ALA A 1 12.85 26.09 -0.69
CA ALA A 1 13.01 24.70 -0.18
C ALA A 1 12.61 23.74 -1.30
N GLN A 2 13.43 22.72 -1.57
CA GLN A 2 13.08 21.70 -2.57
C GLN A 2 11.77 21.01 -2.15
N PRO A 3 10.87 20.70 -3.09
CA PRO A 3 9.74 19.82 -2.78
C PRO A 3 10.28 18.47 -2.30
N ALA A 4 9.80 18.00 -1.14
CA ALA A 4 10.12 16.65 -0.67
C ALA A 4 9.66 15.63 -1.72
N PRO A 5 10.46 14.59 -2.03
CA PRO A 5 10.09 13.62 -3.04
C PRO A 5 8.84 12.83 -2.62
N ILE A 6 8.04 12.45 -3.60
CA ILE A 6 6.96 11.48 -3.44
C ILE A 6 7.59 10.11 -3.60
N SER A 7 7.68 9.34 -2.52
CA SER A 7 8.44 8.08 -2.48
C SER A 7 7.91 7.10 -3.54
N GLU A 8 6.59 7.01 -3.70
CA GLU A 8 5.97 6.07 -4.64
C GLU A 8 6.19 6.46 -6.10
N ALA A 9 6.49 7.73 -6.40
CA ALA A 9 6.79 8.17 -7.76
C ALA A 9 8.14 7.65 -8.27
N ALA A 10 9.00 7.14 -7.38
CA ALA A 10 10.26 6.51 -7.75
C ALA A 10 10.08 5.20 -8.55
N TRP A 11 8.87 4.62 -8.55
CA TRP A 11 8.53 3.38 -9.24
C TRP A 11 7.82 3.62 -10.58
N LEU A 12 7.74 4.87 -11.03
CA LEU A 12 7.01 5.25 -12.24
C LEU A 12 7.96 5.58 -13.37
N ALA A 13 7.50 5.36 -14.60
CA ALA A 13 8.23 5.74 -15.80
C ALA A 13 8.54 7.25 -15.81
N PRO A 14 9.69 7.69 -16.34
CA PRO A 14 10.01 9.12 -16.43
C PRO A 14 8.95 9.98 -17.14
N GLY A 15 8.17 9.38 -18.04
CA GLY A 15 7.06 10.02 -18.76
C GLY A 15 5.66 9.79 -18.17
N ALA A 16 5.54 9.16 -17.00
CA ALA A 16 4.26 8.89 -16.37
C ALA A 16 3.52 10.18 -15.99
N ASP A 17 2.19 10.18 -16.09
CA ASP A 17 1.35 11.30 -15.64
C ASP A 17 1.28 11.32 -14.09
N LEU A 18 2.24 12.03 -13.49
CA LEU A 18 2.31 12.19 -12.05
C LEU A 18 1.09 12.91 -11.46
N VAL A 19 0.41 13.79 -12.22
CA VAL A 19 -0.82 14.44 -11.72
C VAL A 19 -1.94 13.41 -11.64
N ALA A 20 -2.13 12.59 -12.66
CA ALA A 20 -3.10 11.49 -12.62
C ALA A 20 -2.79 10.50 -11.50
N PHE A 21 -1.54 10.10 -11.32
CA PHE A 21 -1.10 9.22 -10.23
C PHE A 21 -1.42 9.79 -8.83
N LEU A 22 -1.17 11.09 -8.63
CA LEU A 22 -1.42 11.77 -7.36
C LEU A 22 -2.91 12.00 -7.11
N THR A 23 -3.74 12.18 -8.14
CA THR A 23 -5.13 12.65 -7.98
C THR A 23 -6.17 11.57 -8.22
N THR A 24 -5.78 10.46 -8.85
CA THR A 24 -6.69 9.37 -9.23
C THR A 24 -6.10 8.00 -8.95
N ALA A 25 -6.95 6.99 -8.95
CA ALA A 25 -6.58 5.58 -8.88
C ALA A 25 -7.63 4.74 -9.60
N PRO A 26 -7.28 3.56 -10.14
CA PRO A 26 -8.27 2.58 -10.52
C PRO A 26 -9.16 2.19 -9.32
N GLU A 27 -10.43 1.89 -9.60
CA GLU A 27 -11.32 1.38 -8.57
C GLU A 27 -10.88 -0.01 -8.09
N GLU A 28 -10.92 -0.20 -6.78
CA GLU A 28 -10.72 -1.50 -6.16
C GLU A 28 -12.05 -2.27 -6.17
N CYS A 29 -12.15 -3.25 -7.06
CA CYS A 29 -13.39 -3.98 -7.29
C CYS A 29 -13.47 -5.20 -6.39
N LEU A 30 -13.85 -4.95 -5.15
CA LEU A 30 -13.82 -5.95 -4.09
C LEU A 30 -15.22 -6.50 -3.84
N ALA A 31 -15.40 -7.80 -4.05
CA ALA A 31 -16.63 -8.50 -3.69
C ALA A 31 -16.90 -8.41 -2.18
N ALA A 32 -18.18 -8.34 -1.80
CA ALA A 32 -18.55 -8.29 -0.40
C ALA A 32 -18.23 -9.64 0.28
N PRO A 33 -17.62 -9.64 1.48
CA PRO A 33 -17.41 -10.86 2.25
C PRO A 33 -18.76 -11.45 2.69
N GLN A 34 -18.84 -12.77 2.75
CA GLN A 34 -20.08 -13.50 3.08
C GLN A 34 -20.39 -13.49 4.59
N ASP A 35 -19.35 -13.46 5.43
CA ASP A 35 -19.45 -13.50 6.88
C ASP A 35 -18.31 -12.68 7.55
N ASP A 36 -18.32 -12.64 8.88
CA ASP A 36 -17.38 -11.87 9.69
C ASP A 36 -15.94 -12.39 9.59
N ASP A 37 -15.72 -13.70 9.45
CA ASP A 37 -14.38 -14.27 9.33
C ASP A 37 -13.80 -14.01 7.94
N ALA A 38 -14.61 -14.15 6.88
CA ALA A 38 -14.24 -13.75 5.53
C ALA A 38 -13.91 -12.25 5.47
N ARG A 39 -14.67 -11.40 6.18
CA ARG A 39 -14.38 -9.97 6.31
C ARG A 39 -13.03 -9.72 6.98
N TYR A 40 -12.75 -10.45 8.07
CA TYR A 40 -11.49 -10.34 8.80
C TYR A 40 -10.29 -10.78 7.95
N SER A 41 -10.35 -11.96 7.31
CA SER A 41 -9.30 -12.43 6.39
C SER A 41 -9.06 -11.46 5.23
N LEU A 42 -10.13 -10.98 4.61
CA LEU A 42 -10.04 -9.98 3.53
C LEU A 42 -9.40 -8.68 4.02
N ALA A 43 -9.72 -8.22 5.24
CA ALA A 43 -9.09 -7.04 5.83
C ALA A 43 -7.58 -7.24 6.05
N ILE A 44 -7.16 -8.43 6.54
CA ILE A 44 -5.75 -8.78 6.68
C ILE A 44 -5.02 -8.67 5.33
N GLY A 45 -5.53 -9.35 4.30
CA GLY A 45 -4.91 -9.34 2.99
C GLY A 45 -4.84 -7.94 2.39
N ARG A 46 -5.93 -7.19 2.49
CA ARG A 46 -6.04 -5.84 1.96
C ARG A 46 -5.05 -4.84 2.61
N VAL A 47 -4.75 -5.03 3.90
CA VAL A 47 -3.72 -4.25 4.62
C VAL A 47 -2.32 -4.72 4.24
N ALA A 48 -2.07 -6.03 4.23
CA ALA A 48 -0.78 -6.61 3.87
C ALA A 48 -0.35 -6.27 2.43
N PHE A 49 -1.28 -6.32 1.47
CA PHE A 49 -1.05 -6.03 0.06
C PHE A 49 -0.54 -4.60 -0.21
N ARG A 50 -0.97 -3.63 0.62
CA ARG A 50 -0.53 -2.23 0.55
C ARG A 50 0.72 -1.94 1.38
N SER A 51 1.11 -2.88 2.24
CA SER A 51 2.22 -2.70 3.16
C SER A 51 3.54 -2.93 2.44
N PRO A 52 4.51 -2.01 2.51
CA PRO A 52 5.83 -2.22 1.94
C PRO A 52 6.71 -3.17 2.76
N PHE A 53 6.23 -3.59 3.95
CA PHE A 53 6.98 -4.42 4.87
C PHE A 53 6.75 -5.92 4.69
N LEU A 54 5.90 -6.30 3.72
CA LEU A 54 5.73 -7.69 3.31
C LEU A 54 6.93 -8.18 2.47
N LEU A 55 7.48 -7.29 1.64
CA LEU A 55 8.59 -7.58 0.74
C LEU A 55 9.93 -7.39 1.48
N GLY A 56 11.00 -8.04 0.99
CA GLY A 56 12.34 -7.95 1.56
C GLY A 56 13.32 -7.20 0.66
N GLY A 57 14.62 -7.37 0.93
CA GLY A 57 15.69 -6.93 0.04
C GLY A 57 15.65 -5.44 -0.34
N GLN A 58 15.82 -5.15 -1.63
CA GLN A 58 15.74 -3.79 -2.17
C GLN A 58 14.30 -3.27 -2.27
N ALA A 59 13.32 -4.16 -2.45
CA ALA A 59 11.91 -3.80 -2.45
C ALA A 59 11.50 -3.14 -1.12
N ALA A 60 11.89 -3.73 0.01
CA ALA A 60 11.65 -3.15 1.34
C ALA A 60 12.32 -1.76 1.49
N ARG A 61 13.59 -1.62 1.06
CA ARG A 61 14.34 -0.36 1.17
C ARG A 61 13.73 0.77 0.34
N GLY A 62 13.22 0.47 -0.85
CA GLY A 62 12.52 1.43 -1.69
C GLY A 62 11.03 1.60 -1.34
N ARG A 63 10.54 0.95 -0.27
CA ARG A 63 9.13 0.97 0.15
C ARG A 63 8.17 0.45 -0.94
N LEU A 64 8.60 -0.55 -1.70
CA LEU A 64 7.76 -1.26 -2.68
C LEU A 64 6.74 -2.13 -1.96
N SER A 65 5.52 -2.18 -2.47
CA SER A 65 4.45 -3.10 -2.03
C SER A 65 3.80 -3.76 -3.24
N CYS A 66 2.97 -4.78 -3.04
CA CYS A 66 2.20 -5.39 -4.14
C CYS A 66 1.38 -4.32 -4.89
N SER A 67 0.88 -3.31 -4.18
CA SER A 67 0.11 -2.21 -4.76
C SER A 67 0.88 -1.27 -5.70
N ALA A 68 2.21 -1.31 -5.72
CA ALA A 68 3.01 -0.53 -6.67
C ALA A 68 2.93 -1.12 -8.09
N CYS A 69 2.95 -2.45 -8.22
CA CYS A 69 2.72 -3.14 -9.48
C CYS A 69 1.22 -3.29 -9.77
N HIS A 70 0.43 -3.52 -8.71
CA HIS A 70 -0.99 -3.85 -8.83
C HIS A 70 -1.89 -2.82 -8.10
N VAL A 71 -1.97 -1.60 -8.63
CA VAL A 71 -2.73 -0.50 -7.98
C VAL A 71 -4.20 -0.89 -7.85
N SER A 72 -4.70 -1.00 -6.62
CA SER A 72 -6.07 -1.49 -6.33
C SER A 72 -6.37 -2.87 -6.94
N GLY A 73 -5.34 -3.70 -7.15
CA GLY A 73 -5.45 -5.01 -7.82
C GLY A 73 -5.38 -4.95 -9.35
N ARG A 74 -5.36 -3.76 -9.95
CA ARG A 74 -5.21 -3.56 -11.40
C ARG A 74 -3.75 -3.46 -11.80
N ALA A 75 -3.41 -3.89 -13.01
CA ALA A 75 -2.06 -3.67 -13.54
C ALA A 75 -1.70 -2.16 -13.53
N ASN A 76 -0.47 -1.83 -13.14
CA ASN A 76 0.03 -0.46 -13.20
C ASN A 76 0.78 -0.22 -14.52
N PRO A 77 0.17 0.44 -15.52
CA PRO A 77 0.81 0.67 -16.83
C PRO A 77 2.00 1.64 -16.75
N ASP A 78 2.09 2.44 -15.68
CA ASP A 78 3.15 3.41 -15.49
C ASP A 78 4.32 2.87 -14.67
N PHE A 79 4.22 1.64 -14.12
CA PHE A 79 5.32 1.06 -13.34
C PHE A 79 6.57 0.90 -14.21
N PHE A 80 7.71 1.38 -13.71
CA PHE A 80 8.98 1.25 -14.42
C PHE A 80 10.16 1.34 -13.46
N VAL A 81 11.11 0.42 -13.63
CA VAL A 81 12.42 0.50 -12.98
C VAL A 81 13.48 0.18 -14.04
N GLU A 82 14.44 1.09 -14.19
CA GLU A 82 15.55 0.88 -15.11
C GLU A 82 16.34 -0.39 -14.75
N GLY A 83 16.66 -1.21 -15.75
CA GLY A 83 17.30 -2.51 -15.55
C GLY A 83 16.36 -3.63 -15.10
N MET A 84 15.06 -3.36 -14.96
CA MET A 84 14.03 -4.35 -14.59
C MET A 84 12.80 -4.33 -15.50
N SER A 85 12.53 -3.19 -16.11
CA SER A 85 11.43 -2.99 -17.03
C SER A 85 11.98 -2.85 -18.43
N SER A 86 11.41 -3.57 -19.40
CA SER A 86 11.69 -3.38 -20.82
C SER A 86 10.84 -2.25 -21.42
N ALA A 87 9.69 -1.98 -20.81
CA ALA A 87 8.78 -0.87 -21.09
C ALA A 87 7.95 -0.53 -19.83
N PRO A 88 7.28 0.64 -19.77
CA PRO A 88 6.29 0.92 -18.72
C PRO A 88 5.24 -0.20 -18.62
N GLY A 89 4.87 -0.57 -17.40
CA GLY A 89 3.93 -1.65 -17.11
C GLY A 89 4.54 -3.05 -17.21
N THR A 90 5.86 -3.17 -17.33
CA THR A 90 6.57 -4.45 -17.28
C THR A 90 7.48 -4.52 -16.07
N ALA A 91 7.69 -5.73 -15.54
CA ALA A 91 8.65 -5.98 -14.48
C ALA A 91 9.32 -7.34 -14.69
N ASP A 92 10.61 -7.37 -14.38
CA ASP A 92 11.41 -8.57 -14.27
C ASP A 92 11.69 -8.88 -12.81
N VAL A 93 10.88 -9.76 -12.23
CA VAL A 93 11.04 -10.25 -10.86
C VAL A 93 12.09 -11.37 -10.73
N THR A 94 12.73 -11.72 -11.84
CA THR A 94 13.86 -12.66 -11.89
C THR A 94 15.21 -11.94 -11.91
N THR A 95 15.27 -10.61 -11.74
CA THR A 95 16.55 -9.90 -11.57
C THR A 95 17.10 -10.00 -10.15
N SER A 96 18.43 -9.93 -10.04
CA SER A 96 19.20 -9.98 -8.80
C SER A 96 18.91 -8.83 -7.85
N LEU A 97 18.28 -7.76 -8.35
CA LEU A 97 17.81 -6.65 -7.54
C LEU A 97 16.73 -7.09 -6.55
N PHE A 98 15.82 -7.99 -6.94
CA PHE A 98 14.76 -8.50 -6.08
C PHE A 98 14.97 -9.95 -5.67
N SER A 99 15.51 -10.80 -6.54
CA SER A 99 15.67 -12.23 -6.26
C SER A 99 17.08 -12.74 -6.48
N LYS A 100 17.70 -13.27 -5.42
CA LYS A 100 18.92 -14.10 -5.54
C LYS A 100 18.60 -15.55 -5.87
N VAL A 101 17.32 -15.94 -5.78
CA VAL A 101 16.84 -17.30 -5.97
C VAL A 101 16.46 -17.55 -7.43
N ARG A 102 15.92 -16.52 -8.10
CA ARG A 102 15.42 -16.58 -9.47
C ARG A 102 16.30 -15.85 -10.49
N GLU A 103 17.43 -15.28 -10.08
CA GLU A 103 18.41 -14.64 -10.98
C GLU A 103 18.83 -15.57 -12.11
N ASP A 104 18.56 -15.16 -13.34
CA ASP A 104 18.89 -15.90 -14.57
C ASP A 104 19.85 -15.12 -15.51
N HIS A 105 20.34 -13.96 -15.08
CA HIS A 105 21.23 -13.06 -15.82
C HIS A 105 20.66 -12.49 -17.13
N MET A 106 19.34 -12.57 -17.34
CA MET A 106 18.66 -12.07 -18.53
C MET A 106 17.55 -11.08 -18.14
N LEU A 107 17.41 -9.99 -18.90
CA LEU A 107 16.25 -9.10 -18.73
C LEU A 107 15.03 -9.72 -19.44
N ASN A 108 14.23 -10.46 -18.68
CA ASN A 108 13.05 -11.19 -19.10
C ASN A 108 11.75 -10.51 -18.62
N ALA A 109 11.74 -9.17 -18.61
CA ALA A 109 10.60 -8.38 -18.14
C ALA A 109 9.29 -8.78 -18.82
N ARG A 110 8.27 -9.05 -18.00
CA ARG A 110 6.92 -9.43 -18.46
C ARG A 110 5.91 -8.32 -18.16
N PRO A 111 4.81 -8.22 -18.94
CA PRO A 111 3.68 -7.36 -18.57
C PRO A 111 3.17 -7.72 -17.19
N ILE A 112 2.95 -6.69 -16.36
CA ILE A 112 2.35 -6.87 -15.03
C ILE A 112 0.89 -7.29 -15.23
N PRO A 113 0.46 -8.43 -14.66
CA PRO A 113 -0.90 -8.89 -14.84
C PRO A 113 -1.91 -8.07 -14.05
N ASP A 114 -3.14 -7.98 -14.56
CA ASP A 114 -4.29 -7.60 -13.77
C ASP A 114 -4.68 -8.75 -12.84
N LEU A 115 -4.99 -8.47 -11.57
CA LEU A 115 -5.39 -9.50 -10.61
C LEU A 115 -6.90 -9.74 -10.60
N VAL A 116 -7.70 -8.81 -11.14
CA VAL A 116 -9.17 -8.88 -11.11
C VAL A 116 -9.67 -9.99 -12.03
N ASP A 117 -10.53 -10.85 -11.50
CA ASP A 117 -11.00 -12.10 -12.14
C ASP A 117 -9.90 -13.13 -12.46
N HIS A 118 -8.64 -12.84 -12.17
CA HIS A 118 -7.49 -13.71 -12.48
C HIS A 118 -7.12 -14.66 -11.34
N ALA A 119 -7.63 -14.42 -10.12
CA ALA A 119 -7.47 -15.34 -8.99
C ALA A 119 -7.95 -16.77 -9.30
N ALA A 120 -9.07 -16.92 -10.04
CA ALA A 120 -9.57 -18.22 -10.47
C ALA A 120 -8.63 -18.92 -11.46
N ARG A 121 -7.90 -18.16 -12.29
CA ARG A 121 -6.89 -18.71 -13.22
C ARG A 121 -5.64 -19.17 -12.48
N ALA A 122 -5.19 -18.43 -11.46
CA ALA A 122 -4.08 -18.85 -10.59
C ALA A 122 -4.39 -20.16 -9.83
N GLN A 123 -5.66 -20.38 -9.45
CA GLN A 123 -6.12 -21.62 -8.81
C GLN A 123 -6.07 -22.85 -9.74
N THR A 124 -6.08 -22.67 -11.06
CA THR A 124 -5.94 -23.78 -12.04
C THR A 124 -4.49 -24.20 -12.31
N GLY A 125 -3.51 -23.46 -11.78
CA GLY A 125 -2.07 -23.75 -11.86
C GLY A 125 -1.52 -24.34 -10.56
N HIS A 126 -0.43 -23.77 -10.05
CA HIS A 126 0.22 -24.19 -8.79
C HIS A 126 -0.55 -23.82 -7.51
N GLY A 127 -1.71 -23.17 -7.63
CA GLY A 127 -2.48 -22.63 -6.51
C GLY A 127 -2.14 -21.17 -6.20
N LEU A 128 -3.16 -20.37 -5.85
CA LEU A 128 -2.99 -18.94 -5.57
C LEU A 128 -2.14 -18.69 -4.31
N LYS A 129 -2.23 -19.59 -3.34
CA LYS A 129 -1.49 -19.49 -2.08
C LYS A 129 0.01 -19.66 -2.31
N GLU A 130 0.38 -20.72 -3.00
CA GLU A 130 1.76 -21.06 -3.36
C GLU A 130 2.38 -19.96 -4.22
N PHE A 131 1.60 -19.39 -5.14
CA PHE A 131 2.01 -18.23 -5.93
C PHE A 131 2.33 -17.02 -5.04
N ILE A 132 1.45 -16.66 -4.10
CA ILE A 132 1.67 -15.53 -3.19
C ILE A 132 2.88 -15.77 -2.27
N GLU A 133 3.01 -16.97 -1.71
CA GLU A 133 4.16 -17.34 -0.87
C GLU A 133 5.47 -17.19 -1.64
N SER A 134 5.54 -17.76 -2.84
CA SER A 134 6.73 -17.70 -3.69
C SER A 134 7.03 -16.28 -4.20
N ALA A 135 6.00 -15.47 -4.48
CA ALA A 135 6.21 -14.05 -4.79
C ALA A 135 6.86 -13.32 -3.60
N VAL A 136 6.35 -13.52 -2.38
CA VAL A 136 6.93 -12.84 -1.20
C VAL A 136 8.35 -13.32 -0.93
N THR A 137 8.58 -14.63 -0.84
CA THR A 137 9.87 -15.17 -0.39
C THR A 137 10.90 -15.27 -1.51
N ASP A 138 10.50 -15.74 -2.68
CA ASP A 138 11.44 -16.11 -3.74
C ASP A 138 11.66 -14.93 -4.69
N GLU A 139 10.62 -14.19 -5.07
CA GLU A 139 10.76 -13.02 -5.96
C GLU A 139 11.32 -11.81 -5.24
N PHE A 140 10.86 -11.54 -4.02
CA PHE A 140 11.17 -10.30 -3.30
C PHE A 140 11.98 -10.48 -2.01
N GLN A 141 12.46 -11.69 -1.71
CA GLN A 141 13.29 -11.99 -0.53
C GLN A 141 12.64 -11.59 0.81
N GLY A 142 11.31 -11.56 0.86
CA GLY A 142 10.55 -11.36 2.08
C GLY A 142 10.74 -12.53 3.05
N VAL A 143 10.59 -12.26 4.35
CA VAL A 143 10.47 -13.34 5.34
C VAL A 143 9.10 -13.98 5.16
N ALA A 144 9.02 -15.31 5.33
CA ALA A 144 7.76 -16.03 5.31
C ALA A 144 6.72 -15.34 6.24
N PRO A 145 5.61 -14.82 5.70
CA PRO A 145 4.62 -14.10 6.51
C PRO A 145 3.89 -15.06 7.47
N PRO A 146 3.28 -14.53 8.55
CA PRO A 146 2.36 -15.32 9.36
C PRO A 146 1.28 -15.96 8.48
N ARG A 147 0.88 -17.19 8.78
CA ARG A 147 -0.12 -17.93 7.98
C ARG A 147 -1.40 -17.13 7.74
N ALA A 148 -1.92 -16.45 8.76
CA ALA A 148 -3.10 -15.60 8.64
C ALA A 148 -2.93 -14.44 7.63
N VAL A 149 -1.71 -13.94 7.45
CA VAL A 149 -1.39 -12.90 6.46
C VAL A 149 -1.43 -13.48 5.04
N VAL A 150 -0.86 -14.67 4.82
CA VAL A 150 -0.94 -15.36 3.53
C VAL A 150 -2.39 -15.71 3.19
N ASP A 151 -3.11 -16.33 4.12
CA ASP A 151 -4.52 -16.70 3.94
C ASP A 151 -5.38 -15.45 3.68
N GLY A 152 -5.07 -14.33 4.34
CA GLY A 152 -5.70 -13.04 4.08
C GLY A 152 -5.39 -12.49 2.68
N LEU A 153 -4.14 -12.55 2.21
CA LEU A 153 -3.76 -12.13 0.86
C LEU A 153 -4.49 -12.96 -0.21
N VAL A 154 -4.62 -14.28 -0.01
CA VAL A 154 -5.42 -15.17 -0.84
C VAL A 154 -6.88 -14.71 -0.85
N ALA A 155 -7.46 -14.41 0.31
CA ALA A 155 -8.83 -13.92 0.42
C ALA A 155 -9.04 -12.58 -0.30
N TYR A 156 -8.10 -11.64 -0.16
CA TYR A 156 -8.15 -10.33 -0.81
C TYR A 156 -8.06 -10.47 -2.34
N VAL A 157 -7.05 -11.16 -2.86
CA VAL A 157 -6.86 -11.35 -4.31
C VAL A 157 -8.02 -12.16 -4.91
N GLY A 158 -8.49 -13.20 -4.20
CA GLY A 158 -9.66 -13.99 -4.58
C GLY A 158 -10.98 -13.19 -4.65
N SER A 159 -11.06 -12.07 -3.92
CA SER A 159 -12.23 -11.20 -3.89
C SER A 159 -12.19 -10.07 -4.90
N LEU A 160 -11.10 -9.93 -5.67
CA LEU A 160 -11.00 -8.93 -6.75
C LEU A 160 -11.79 -9.41 -7.97
N GLN A 161 -12.98 -8.84 -8.17
CA GLN A 161 -13.94 -9.26 -9.20
C GLN A 161 -14.47 -8.07 -9.99
N SER A 162 -14.48 -8.16 -11.32
CA SER A 162 -14.98 -7.07 -12.17
C SER A 162 -16.48 -6.80 -11.94
N SER A 163 -17.24 -7.83 -11.58
CA SER A 163 -18.66 -7.72 -11.19
C SER A 163 -18.92 -6.84 -9.97
N ALA A 164 -17.89 -6.59 -9.14
CA ALA A 164 -17.97 -5.72 -7.97
C ALA A 164 -17.60 -4.25 -8.27
N CYS A 165 -17.16 -3.94 -9.50
CA CYS A 165 -16.82 -2.57 -9.91
C CYS A 165 -18.08 -1.70 -10.05
N ARG A 166 -17.94 -0.41 -9.73
CA ARG A 166 -18.97 0.62 -9.97
C ARG A 166 -18.51 1.67 -10.99
N GLY A 167 -17.25 1.64 -11.35
CA GLY A 167 -16.61 2.41 -12.42
C GLY A 167 -15.14 2.01 -12.55
N ASP A 168 -14.39 2.75 -13.37
CA ASP A 168 -13.01 2.39 -13.69
C ASP A 168 -11.99 3.18 -12.85
N VAL A 169 -12.27 4.48 -12.62
CA VAL A 169 -11.35 5.40 -11.97
C VAL A 169 -12.04 6.14 -10.83
N ILE A 170 -11.37 6.21 -9.69
CA ILE A 170 -11.79 6.98 -8.53
C ILE A 170 -10.85 8.15 -8.28
N ARG A 171 -11.41 9.27 -7.80
CA ARG A 171 -10.58 10.36 -7.28
C ARG A 171 -9.97 9.98 -5.94
N ARG A 172 -8.67 10.20 -5.80
CA ARG A 172 -7.99 10.16 -4.50
C ARG A 172 -8.44 11.36 -3.67
N SER A 173 -8.47 11.17 -2.36
CA SER A 173 -8.73 12.26 -1.43
C SER A 173 -8.13 11.92 -0.07
N PRO A 174 -7.85 12.93 0.77
CA PRO A 174 -7.34 12.69 2.10
C PRO A 174 -8.25 11.76 2.91
N ARG A 175 -9.58 11.92 2.79
CA ARG A 175 -10.56 11.02 3.44
C ARG A 175 -10.49 9.59 2.94
N ARG A 176 -10.18 9.35 1.66
CA ARG A 176 -10.05 7.99 1.10
C ARG A 176 -8.80 7.32 1.69
N ASP A 177 -7.67 8.01 1.67
CA ASP A 177 -6.40 7.43 2.09
C ASP A 177 -6.35 7.28 3.63
N MET A 178 -6.92 8.22 4.39
CA MET A 178 -7.08 8.06 5.84
C MET A 178 -8.04 6.92 6.23
N ARG A 179 -8.95 6.49 5.35
CA ARG A 179 -9.72 5.25 5.61
C ARG A 179 -8.84 4.01 5.58
N HIS A 180 -7.74 3.99 4.83
CA HIS A 180 -6.79 2.87 4.90
C HIS A 180 -6.10 2.81 6.26
N VAL A 181 -5.73 3.97 6.82
CA VAL A 181 -5.21 4.07 8.20
C VAL A 181 -6.25 3.56 9.20
N ALA A 182 -7.49 4.05 9.12
CA ALA A 182 -8.56 3.62 10.03
C ALA A 182 -8.82 2.11 9.97
N ARG A 183 -8.88 1.52 8.76
CA ARG A 183 -9.05 0.07 8.58
C ARG A 183 -7.89 -0.73 9.13
N ALA A 184 -6.65 -0.24 9.01
CA ALA A 184 -5.50 -0.90 9.60
C ALA A 184 -5.53 -0.85 11.14
N LEU A 185 -6.01 0.26 11.73
CA LEU A 185 -6.19 0.36 13.18
C LEU A 185 -7.34 -0.54 13.69
N GLU A 186 -8.46 -0.58 12.98
CA GLU A 186 -9.57 -1.51 13.27
C GLU A 186 -9.10 -2.97 13.23
N LEU A 187 -8.34 -3.34 12.19
CA LEU A 187 -7.76 -4.67 12.07
C LEU A 187 -6.79 -4.98 13.23
N ALA A 188 -5.96 -4.03 13.63
CA ALA A 188 -5.04 -4.22 14.75
C ALA A 188 -5.77 -4.46 16.08
N ASP A 189 -6.86 -3.72 16.33
CA ASP A 189 -7.68 -3.93 17.53
C ASP A 189 -8.34 -5.31 17.54
N GLU A 190 -8.95 -5.69 16.41
CA GLU A 190 -9.59 -7.00 16.25
C GLU A 190 -8.58 -8.15 16.37
N ALA A 191 -7.40 -8.02 15.77
CA ALA A 191 -6.33 -9.01 15.88
C ALA A 191 -5.85 -9.20 17.32
N LEU A 192 -5.67 -8.11 18.08
CA LEU A 192 -5.34 -8.21 19.51
C LEU A 192 -6.47 -8.81 20.33
N ALA A 193 -7.74 -8.56 19.97
CA ALA A 193 -8.89 -9.21 20.60
C ALA A 193 -8.91 -10.74 20.34
N ARG A 194 -8.48 -11.17 19.15
CA ARG A 194 -8.35 -12.58 18.75
C ARG A 194 -7.07 -13.25 19.24
N GLY A 195 -6.16 -12.52 19.89
CA GLY A 195 -4.86 -13.03 20.35
C GLY A 195 -3.81 -13.16 19.22
N GLU A 196 -4.06 -12.56 18.06
CA GLU A 196 -3.21 -12.63 16.87
C GLU A 196 -2.20 -11.47 16.84
N GLY A 197 -1.25 -11.48 17.78
CA GLY A 197 -0.27 -10.41 17.94
C GLY A 197 0.56 -10.11 16.68
N ALA A 198 0.88 -11.14 15.88
CA ALA A 198 1.61 -10.97 14.62
C ALA A 198 0.79 -10.24 13.54
N VAL A 199 -0.52 -10.47 13.48
CA VAL A 199 -1.42 -9.75 12.55
C VAL A 199 -1.57 -8.29 13.01
N ALA A 200 -1.70 -8.07 14.31
CA ALA A 200 -1.74 -6.73 14.88
C ALA A 200 -0.46 -5.94 14.56
N ASP A 201 0.71 -6.58 14.65
CA ASP A 201 2.00 -5.96 14.29
C ASP A 201 2.02 -5.47 12.83
N VAL A 202 1.64 -6.34 11.90
CA VAL A 202 1.55 -6.02 10.47
C VAL A 202 0.60 -4.84 10.23
N ALA A 203 -0.56 -4.85 10.88
CA ALA A 203 -1.56 -3.81 10.73
C ALA A 203 -1.08 -2.44 11.26
N LEU A 204 -0.43 -2.41 12.43
CA LEU A 204 0.09 -1.18 13.03
C LEU A 204 1.27 -0.59 12.23
N VAL A 205 2.11 -1.44 11.66
CA VAL A 205 3.20 -1.01 10.77
C VAL A 205 2.63 -0.47 9.45
N ALA A 206 1.63 -1.13 8.88
CA ALA A 206 0.96 -0.65 7.67
C ALA A 206 0.31 0.73 7.89
N ALA A 207 -0.39 0.92 9.02
CA ALA A 207 -0.97 2.21 9.39
C ALA A 207 0.08 3.34 9.45
N GLN A 208 1.26 3.08 10.02
CA GLN A 208 2.37 4.05 10.05
C GLN A 208 2.88 4.39 8.65
N SER A 209 3.02 3.39 7.78
CA SER A 209 3.44 3.62 6.39
C SER A 209 2.47 4.52 5.65
N GLU A 210 1.16 4.24 5.79
CA GLU A 210 0.10 5.03 5.15
C GLU A 210 0.12 6.48 5.63
N LEU A 211 0.29 6.73 6.93
CA LEU A 211 0.42 8.09 7.47
C LEU A 211 1.61 8.83 6.85
N GLY A 212 2.75 8.15 6.67
CA GLY A 212 3.91 8.70 5.98
C GLY A 212 3.61 9.07 4.52
N ARG A 213 2.93 8.18 3.78
CA ARG A 213 2.51 8.44 2.39
C ARG A 213 1.58 9.63 2.27
N ILE A 214 0.61 9.73 3.18
CA ILE A 214 -0.32 10.85 3.21
C ILE A 214 0.44 12.16 3.51
N ALA A 215 1.45 12.14 4.39
CA ALA A 215 2.23 13.33 4.74
C ALA A 215 3.06 13.87 3.55
N GLU A 216 3.55 12.98 2.69
CA GLU A 216 4.25 13.36 1.44
C GLU A 216 3.36 14.22 0.53
N ARG A 217 2.03 14.05 0.59
CA ARG A 217 1.05 14.80 -0.21
C ARG A 217 0.73 16.20 0.33
N TYR A 218 1.34 16.62 1.43
CA TYR A 218 1.21 17.97 2.02
C TYR A 218 2.54 18.74 2.01
N PRO A 219 3.18 18.97 0.85
CA PRO A 219 4.51 19.59 0.78
C PRO A 219 4.54 21.03 1.29
N TYR A 220 3.40 21.73 1.27
CA TYR A 220 3.28 23.13 1.67
C TYR A 220 2.67 23.33 3.06
N SER A 221 2.38 22.26 3.80
CA SER A 221 1.79 22.35 5.14
C SER A 221 2.62 21.58 6.17
N PRO A 222 3.67 22.21 6.74
CA PRO A 222 4.45 21.63 7.83
C PRO A 222 3.59 21.19 9.01
N ALA A 223 2.52 21.94 9.32
CA ALA A 223 1.58 21.61 10.37
C ALA A 223 0.87 20.26 10.11
N ARG A 224 0.33 20.04 8.91
CA ARG A 224 -0.31 18.75 8.56
C ARG A 224 0.68 17.59 8.56
N ARG A 225 1.92 17.83 8.11
CA ARG A 225 2.98 16.82 8.16
C ARG A 225 3.32 16.43 9.60
N GLU A 226 3.40 17.40 10.51
CA GLU A 226 3.67 17.13 11.92
C GLU A 226 2.51 16.42 12.60
N GLU A 227 1.26 16.78 12.32
CA GLU A 227 0.08 16.07 12.84
C GLU A 227 0.05 14.59 12.40
N LEU A 228 0.34 14.33 11.12
CA LEU A 228 0.46 12.96 10.58
C LEU A 228 1.62 12.19 11.21
N ALA A 229 2.78 12.84 11.40
CA ALA A 229 3.94 12.25 12.04
C ALA A 229 3.68 11.96 13.54
N ALA A 230 2.98 12.84 14.24
CA ALA A 230 2.59 12.65 15.63
C ALA A 230 1.64 11.46 15.79
N LEU A 231 0.66 11.33 14.89
CA LEU A 231 -0.22 10.17 14.86
C LEU A 231 0.57 8.88 14.56
N ALA A 232 1.52 8.92 13.61
CA ALA A 232 2.37 7.76 13.31
C ALA A 232 3.21 7.32 14.53
N ARG A 233 3.78 8.28 15.29
CA ARG A 233 4.49 7.99 16.56
C ARG A 233 3.56 7.42 17.62
N HIS A 234 2.31 7.88 17.70
CA HIS A 234 1.32 7.33 18.62
C HIS A 234 0.97 5.87 18.28
N VAL A 235 0.78 5.55 16.99
CA VAL A 235 0.59 4.16 16.51
C VAL A 235 1.83 3.30 16.80
N ALA A 236 3.03 3.82 16.59
CA ALA A 236 4.28 3.14 16.96
C ALA A 236 4.34 2.83 18.46
N GLY A 237 3.87 3.75 19.31
CA GLY A 237 3.75 3.57 20.74
C GLY A 237 2.72 2.50 21.16
N ALA A 238 1.66 2.28 20.37
CA ALA A 238 0.74 1.16 20.59
C ALA A 238 1.38 -0.18 20.20
N ARG A 239 2.07 -0.21 19.06
CA ARG A 239 2.81 -1.39 18.57
C ARG A 239 3.88 -1.84 19.57
N ALA A 240 4.66 -0.91 20.10
CA ALA A 240 5.76 -1.22 21.01
C ALA A 240 5.32 -1.93 22.30
N ILE A 241 4.10 -1.67 22.78
CA ILE A 241 3.58 -2.28 24.01
C ILE A 241 2.66 -3.48 23.75
N ALA A 242 2.28 -3.74 22.50
CA ALA A 242 1.31 -4.79 22.16
C ALA A 242 1.70 -6.20 22.60
N PRO A 243 2.97 -6.65 22.52
CA PRO A 243 3.37 -7.98 22.97
C PRO A 243 3.17 -8.20 24.47
N GLU A 244 3.51 -7.19 25.29
CA GLU A 244 3.51 -7.30 26.76
C GLU A 244 2.22 -6.82 27.41
N ALA A 245 1.52 -5.87 26.78
CA ALA A 245 0.34 -5.21 27.32
C ALA A 245 -0.75 -5.04 26.24
N PRO A 246 -1.31 -6.14 25.69
CA PRO A 246 -2.26 -6.10 24.59
C PRO A 246 -3.52 -5.26 24.90
N LYS A 247 -4.04 -5.32 26.13
CA LYS A 247 -5.16 -4.45 26.55
C LYS A 247 -4.79 -2.97 26.52
N GLY A 248 -3.57 -2.61 26.95
CA GLY A 248 -3.08 -1.23 26.91
C GLY A 248 -2.82 -0.75 25.47
N ALA A 249 -2.32 -1.64 24.60
CA ALA A 249 -2.16 -1.35 23.18
C ALA A 249 -3.51 -1.05 22.52
N ARG A 250 -4.56 -1.84 22.80
CA ARG A 250 -5.92 -1.60 22.30
C ARG A 250 -6.48 -0.24 22.68
N VAL A 251 -6.24 0.23 23.91
CA VAL A 251 -6.62 1.60 24.33
C VAL A 251 -5.96 2.65 23.44
N ARG A 252 -4.63 2.54 23.22
CA ARG A 252 -3.90 3.46 22.34
C ARG A 252 -4.35 3.37 20.88
N ILE A 253 -4.72 2.19 20.40
CA ILE A 253 -5.30 2.02 19.06
C ILE A 253 -6.63 2.76 18.95
N GLY A 254 -7.48 2.71 19.97
CA GLY A 254 -8.72 3.47 20.04
C GLY A 254 -8.48 4.99 20.00
N GLU A 255 -7.52 5.49 20.79
CA GLU A 255 -7.10 6.90 20.76
C GLU A 255 -6.55 7.32 19.38
N ALA A 256 -5.76 6.45 18.76
CA ALA A 256 -5.24 6.63 17.40
C ALA A 256 -6.38 6.71 16.37
N ALA A 257 -7.39 5.85 16.48
CA ALA A 257 -8.52 5.80 15.54
C ALA A 257 -9.39 7.05 15.61
N ILE A 258 -9.64 7.57 16.83
CA ILE A 258 -10.32 8.86 17.05
C ILE A 258 -9.49 10.00 16.42
N SER A 259 -8.18 10.03 16.71
CA SER A 259 -7.27 11.03 16.17
C SER A 259 -7.20 10.98 14.63
N ALA A 260 -7.14 9.79 14.05
CA ALA A 260 -7.16 9.57 12.60
C ALA A 260 -8.45 10.11 11.97
N THR A 261 -9.60 9.93 12.64
CA THR A 261 -10.89 10.45 12.18
C THR A 261 -10.90 11.97 12.16
N HIS A 262 -10.50 12.63 13.26
CA HIS A 262 -10.42 14.09 13.32
C HIS A 262 -9.44 14.66 12.28
N LEU A 263 -8.27 14.04 12.16
CA LEU A 263 -7.25 14.45 11.21
C LEU A 263 -7.74 14.28 9.77
N ALA A 264 -8.48 13.21 9.45
CA ALA A 264 -9.06 13.02 8.11
C ALA A 264 -9.97 14.18 7.68
N PHE A 265 -10.79 14.72 8.60
CA PHE A 265 -11.60 15.91 8.31
C PHE A 265 -10.75 17.16 8.12
N ALA A 266 -9.74 17.37 8.98
CA ALA A 266 -8.87 18.53 8.89
C ALA A 266 -8.07 18.55 7.58
N LEU A 267 -7.52 17.39 7.19
CA LEU A 267 -6.80 17.18 5.94
C LEU A 267 -7.68 17.41 4.71
N ASP A 268 -8.97 17.04 4.77
CA ASP A 268 -9.92 17.23 3.67
C ASP A 268 -10.31 18.71 3.48
N ARG A 269 -10.44 19.47 4.58
CA ARG A 269 -10.62 20.94 4.49
C ARG A 269 -9.45 21.62 3.79
N ASP A 270 -8.24 21.13 4.02
CA ASP A 270 -7.01 21.67 3.43
C ASP A 270 -6.66 21.02 2.08
N ARG A 271 -7.55 20.19 1.52
CA ARG A 271 -7.29 19.40 0.29
C ARG A 271 -6.81 20.26 -0.88
N ALA A 272 -7.39 21.45 -1.06
CA ALA A 272 -7.03 22.35 -2.17
C ALA A 272 -5.55 22.74 -2.15
N GLY A 273 -4.91 22.81 -0.98
CA GLY A 273 -3.49 23.13 -0.82
C GLY A 273 -2.55 21.91 -0.82
N SER A 274 -3.06 20.73 -1.17
CA SER A 274 -2.34 19.45 -1.15
C SER A 274 -2.22 18.83 -2.53
N LEU A 275 -1.40 17.80 -2.67
CA LEU A 275 -1.21 17.07 -3.93
C LEU A 275 -2.40 16.16 -4.30
N TYR A 276 -3.45 16.14 -3.49
CA TYR A 276 -4.74 15.55 -3.90
C TYR A 276 -5.53 16.47 -4.85
N ASP A 277 -5.17 17.76 -4.93
CA ASP A 277 -5.74 18.71 -5.87
C ASP A 277 -4.92 18.77 -7.17
N PRO A 278 -5.52 18.59 -8.36
CA PRO A 278 -4.79 18.59 -9.63
C PRO A 278 -4.05 19.89 -9.94
N ALA A 279 -4.61 21.05 -9.58
CA ALA A 279 -3.96 22.33 -9.85
C ALA A 279 -2.72 22.50 -8.97
N THR A 280 -2.84 22.15 -7.69
CA THR A 280 -1.69 22.14 -6.77
C THR A 280 -0.63 21.11 -7.16
N ALA A 281 -1.03 19.91 -7.58
CA ALA A 281 -0.11 18.88 -8.06
C ALA A 281 0.66 19.34 -9.32
N THR A 282 -0.03 19.96 -10.28
CA THR A 282 0.59 20.53 -11.49
C THR A 282 1.60 21.62 -11.14
N ALA A 283 1.23 22.55 -10.25
CA ALA A 283 2.12 23.62 -9.80
C ALA A 283 3.34 23.08 -9.04
N TRP A 284 3.16 22.02 -8.25
CA TRP A 284 4.24 21.34 -7.54
C TRP A 284 5.25 20.71 -8.51
N LEU A 285 4.77 20.01 -9.55
CA LEU A 285 5.64 19.42 -10.58
C LEU A 285 6.42 20.48 -11.36
N ALA A 286 5.76 21.56 -11.78
CA ALA A 286 6.42 22.66 -12.49
C ALA A 286 7.57 23.28 -11.68
N ARG A 287 7.40 23.38 -10.35
CA ARG A 287 8.45 23.85 -9.43
C ARG A 287 9.58 22.84 -9.26
N ALA A 288 9.28 21.54 -9.29
CA ALA A 288 10.29 20.49 -9.18
C ALA A 288 11.18 20.40 -10.44
N ALA A 289 10.63 20.76 -11.61
CA ALA A 289 11.32 20.71 -12.90
C ALA A 289 12.12 21.99 -13.25
N ALA A 290 11.95 23.08 -12.50
CA ALA A 290 12.64 24.34 -12.79
C ALA A 290 14.17 24.19 -12.64
N PRO A 291 14.98 24.73 -13.58
CA PRO A 291 16.43 24.69 -13.48
C PRO A 291 16.92 25.38 -12.22
N ARG A 292 18.02 24.87 -11.66
CA ARG A 292 18.64 25.42 -10.47
C ARG A 292 19.50 26.61 -10.90
N ASP A 293 19.20 27.79 -10.36
CA ASP A 293 20.13 28.92 -10.33
C ASP A 293 21.19 28.69 -9.23
#